data_AF-A0A1M5M7I5-F1
#
_entry.id   AF-A0A1M5M7I5-F1
#
_cell.length_a   1.000
_cell.length_b   1.000
_cell.length_c   1.000
_cell.angle_alpha   90.00
_cell.angle_beta   90.00
_cell.angle_gamma   90.00
#
_symmetry.space_group_name_H-M   'P 1'
#
loop_
_entity.id
_entity.type
_entity.pdbx_description
1 polymer ?
#
loop_
_entity_poly.entity_id
_entity_poly.type
_entity_poly.pdbx_seq_one_letter_code
_entity_poly.pdbx_strand_id
1 'polypeptide(L)'
;MAENFKRRFQELCQQADAIEASKRFERQPLEGHFIDQNQLINWSVKVRHLLSAVCGPESVHLKQFVACEKTSMYLTNHGIFLKLRAVLDAAKEDYEGGYLNSLKLLVQAEVFDSELEQASELLSSGYVPAAAVTAGVVLEAGLREMCVDNALPIGKLDKMNADLAKADVYNKLVQKQITALADIRNSAAHGHYDRFSETDVANMIKEVQRILANRTT
;
A
#
# COMPACT_ATOMS: atom_id res chain seq x y z
N MET A 1 8.71 -9.83 2.61
CA MET A 1 7.61 -9.80 1.61
C MET A 1 8.08 -9.21 0.28
N ALA A 2 8.84 -8.11 0.28
CA ALA A 2 9.35 -7.47 -0.94
C ALA A 2 10.22 -8.38 -1.83
N GLU A 3 11.06 -9.22 -1.22
CA GLU A 3 11.95 -10.14 -1.95
C GLU A 3 11.19 -11.22 -2.75
N ASN A 4 10.00 -11.62 -2.26
CA ASN A 4 9.15 -12.59 -2.96
C ASN A 4 8.52 -11.99 -4.23
N PHE A 5 8.11 -10.72 -4.20
CA PHE A 5 7.53 -10.06 -5.37
C PHE A 5 8.58 -9.72 -6.41
N LYS A 6 9.78 -9.28 -6.00
CA LYS A 6 10.91 -9.09 -6.91
C LYS A 6 11.25 -10.38 -7.66
N ARG A 7 11.36 -11.51 -6.95
CA ARG A 7 11.54 -12.83 -7.58
C ARG A 7 10.39 -13.15 -8.53
N ARG A 8 9.15 -12.85 -8.15
CA ARG A 8 7.97 -13.11 -8.98
C ARG A 8 7.96 -12.30 -10.27
N PHE A 9 8.36 -11.03 -10.25
CA PHE A 9 8.56 -10.25 -11.46
C PHE A 9 9.58 -10.91 -12.39
N GLN A 10 10.73 -11.33 -11.86
CA GLN A 10 11.78 -12.00 -12.63
C GLN A 10 11.28 -13.31 -13.27
N GLU A 11 10.58 -14.16 -12.51
CA GLU A 11 9.99 -15.40 -13.03
C GLU A 11 9.01 -15.16 -14.19
N LEU A 12 8.22 -14.07 -14.12
CA LEU A 12 7.25 -13.74 -15.15
C LEU A 12 7.89 -13.09 -16.38
N CYS A 13 8.96 -12.30 -16.21
CA CYS A 13 9.77 -11.81 -17.32
C CYS A 13 10.46 -12.98 -18.05
N GLN A 14 11.03 -13.94 -17.33
CA GLN A 14 11.64 -15.14 -17.93
C GLN A 14 10.61 -16.00 -18.68
N GLN A 15 9.39 -16.15 -18.13
CA GLN A 15 8.29 -16.80 -18.84
C GLN A 15 7.91 -16.04 -20.12
N ALA A 16 7.89 -14.70 -20.08
CA ALA A 16 7.64 -13.87 -21.25
C ALA A 16 8.73 -14.07 -22.32
N ASP A 17 10.00 -14.14 -21.95
CA ASP A 17 11.11 -14.41 -22.87
C ASP A 17 10.96 -15.77 -23.56
N ALA A 18 10.56 -16.81 -22.82
CA ALA A 18 10.31 -18.14 -23.39
C ALA A 18 9.13 -18.13 -24.39
N ILE A 19 8.05 -17.41 -24.07
CA ILE A 19 6.89 -17.24 -24.97
C ILE A 19 7.33 -16.50 -26.24
N GLU A 20 8.10 -15.41 -26.10
CA GLU A 20 8.60 -14.61 -27.23
C GLU A 20 9.55 -15.39 -28.14
N ALA A 21 10.35 -16.29 -27.57
CA ALA A 21 11.21 -17.19 -28.34
C ALA A 21 10.41 -18.26 -29.10
N SER A 22 9.21 -18.62 -28.62
CA SER A 22 8.35 -19.61 -29.26
C SER A 22 7.53 -19.09 -30.46
N LYS A 23 7.66 -17.80 -30.79
CA LYS A 23 6.85 -17.15 -31.84
C LYS A 23 7.03 -17.81 -33.21
N ARG A 24 5.93 -17.89 -33.94
CA ARG A 24 5.87 -18.44 -35.30
C ARG A 24 5.34 -17.37 -36.23
N PHE A 25 5.90 -17.29 -37.43
CA PHE A 25 5.37 -16.39 -38.45
C PHE A 25 4.33 -17.13 -39.27
N GLU A 26 3.13 -16.57 -39.39
CA GLU A 26 2.03 -17.13 -40.16
C GLU A 26 1.55 -16.11 -41.19
N ARG A 27 1.15 -16.60 -42.38
CA ARG A 27 0.72 -15.76 -43.52
C ARG A 27 -0.80 -15.73 -43.71
N GLN A 28 -1.54 -16.61 -43.05
CA GLN A 28 -2.99 -16.69 -43.08
C GLN A 28 -3.50 -17.07 -41.68
N PRO A 29 -4.61 -16.50 -41.19
CA PRO A 29 -5.55 -15.56 -41.83
C PRO A 29 -5.14 -14.07 -41.80
N LEU A 30 -4.13 -13.72 -41.00
CA LEU A 30 -3.51 -12.39 -40.94
C LEU A 30 -1.99 -12.59 -40.96
N GLU A 31 -1.25 -11.82 -41.76
CA GLU A 31 0.21 -11.93 -41.83
C GLU A 31 0.84 -11.35 -40.55
N GLY A 32 1.61 -12.15 -39.82
CA GLY A 32 2.31 -11.68 -38.64
C GLY A 32 2.88 -12.80 -37.77
N HIS A 33 3.42 -12.39 -36.62
CA HIS A 33 3.88 -13.34 -35.60
C HIS A 33 2.72 -13.77 -34.70
N PHE A 34 2.73 -15.04 -34.33
CA PHE A 34 1.78 -15.68 -33.43
C PHE A 34 2.52 -16.49 -32.37
N ILE A 35 1.89 -16.61 -31.22
CA ILE A 35 2.35 -17.42 -30.08
C ILE A 35 1.25 -18.39 -29.64
N ASP A 36 1.58 -19.35 -28.79
CA ASP A 36 0.58 -20.25 -28.23
C ASP A 36 -0.42 -19.48 -27.34
N GLN A 37 -1.70 -19.57 -27.69
CA GLN A 37 -2.76 -18.83 -27.01
C GLN A 37 -2.94 -19.25 -25.54
N ASN A 38 -2.74 -20.54 -25.22
CA ASN A 38 -2.90 -21.03 -23.85
C ASN A 38 -1.73 -20.57 -22.97
N GLN A 39 -0.52 -20.52 -23.51
CA GLN A 39 0.64 -19.95 -22.82
C GLN A 39 0.44 -18.46 -22.55
N LEU A 40 -0.07 -17.71 -23.53
CA LEU A 40 -0.42 -16.30 -23.35
C LEU A 40 -1.44 -16.12 -22.23
N ILE A 41 -2.56 -16.84 -22.26
CA ILE A 41 -3.61 -16.74 -21.22
C ILE A 41 -3.04 -17.09 -19.84
N ASN A 42 -2.29 -18.19 -19.73
CA ASN A 42 -1.70 -18.62 -18.47
C ASN A 42 -0.77 -17.56 -17.87
N TRP A 43 0.10 -16.98 -18.72
CA TRP A 43 1.00 -15.92 -18.32
C TRP A 43 0.25 -14.63 -17.95
N SER A 44 -0.72 -14.21 -18.76
CA SER A 44 -1.51 -12.99 -18.50
C SER A 44 -2.26 -13.04 -17.18
N VAL A 45 -2.86 -14.19 -16.84
CA VAL A 45 -3.53 -14.37 -15.55
C VAL A 45 -2.55 -14.23 -14.38
N LYS A 46 -1.35 -14.81 -14.50
CA LYS A 46 -0.31 -14.68 -13.46
C LYS A 46 0.18 -13.24 -13.30
N VAL A 47 0.38 -12.53 -14.41
CA VAL A 47 0.77 -11.11 -14.40
C VAL A 47 -0.33 -10.26 -13.77
N ARG A 48 -1.58 -10.44 -14.18
CA ARG A 48 -2.73 -9.71 -13.63
C ARG A 48 -2.85 -9.89 -12.11
N HIS A 49 -2.67 -11.13 -11.63
CA HIS A 49 -2.64 -11.40 -10.19
C HIS A 49 -1.47 -10.67 -9.50
N LEU A 50 -0.27 -10.69 -10.07
CA LEU A 50 0.87 -9.96 -9.52
C LEU A 50 0.61 -8.45 -9.45
N LEU A 51 0.14 -7.85 -10.54
CA LEU A 51 -0.14 -6.41 -10.61
C LEU A 51 -1.22 -6.00 -9.61
N SER A 52 -2.28 -6.81 -9.46
CA SER A 52 -3.31 -6.58 -8.44
C SER A 52 -2.73 -6.63 -7.02
N ALA A 53 -1.86 -7.60 -6.74
CA ALA A 53 -1.25 -7.76 -5.42
C ALA A 53 -0.21 -6.68 -5.09
N VAL A 54 0.57 -6.22 -6.07
CA VAL A 54 1.69 -5.29 -5.87
C VAL A 54 1.27 -3.84 -6.03
N CYS A 55 0.53 -3.53 -7.09
CA CYS A 55 0.14 -2.17 -7.42
C CYS A 55 -1.24 -1.80 -6.84
N GLY A 56 -2.07 -2.80 -6.53
CA GLY A 56 -3.44 -2.62 -6.06
C GLY A 56 -4.48 -2.63 -7.19
N PRO A 57 -5.77 -2.83 -6.85
CA PRO A 57 -6.85 -3.00 -7.82
C PRO A 57 -7.13 -1.75 -8.65
N GLU A 58 -6.84 -0.57 -8.11
CA GLU A 58 -7.10 0.72 -8.79
C GLU A 58 -5.88 1.30 -9.52
N SER A 59 -4.77 0.55 -9.56
CA SER A 59 -3.51 1.03 -10.15
C SER A 59 -3.59 1.28 -11.65
N VAL A 60 -2.82 2.28 -12.11
CA VAL A 60 -2.67 2.60 -13.53
C VAL A 60 -2.14 1.38 -14.30
N HIS A 61 -1.17 0.66 -13.73
CA HIS A 61 -0.58 -0.54 -14.32
C HIS A 61 -1.61 -1.65 -14.54
N LEU A 62 -2.43 -1.98 -13.53
CA LEU A 62 -3.46 -3.02 -13.68
C LEU A 62 -4.55 -2.58 -14.68
N LYS A 63 -5.01 -1.33 -14.60
CA LYS A 63 -6.01 -0.78 -15.52
C LYS A 63 -5.51 -0.82 -16.97
N GLN A 64 -4.26 -0.43 -17.20
CA GLN A 64 -3.64 -0.47 -18.52
C GLN A 64 -3.43 -1.90 -19.01
N PHE A 65 -3.03 -2.83 -18.13
CA PHE A 65 -2.89 -4.24 -18.48
C PHE A 65 -4.23 -4.82 -18.97
N VAL A 66 -5.31 -4.63 -18.21
CA VAL A 66 -6.66 -5.10 -18.56
C VAL A 66 -7.18 -4.42 -19.83
N ALA A 67 -6.85 -3.14 -20.06
CA ALA A 67 -7.19 -2.46 -21.31
C ALA A 67 -6.46 -3.07 -22.52
N CYS A 68 -5.19 -3.43 -22.37
CA CYS A 68 -4.40 -4.09 -23.41
C CYS A 68 -4.84 -5.55 -23.68
N GLU A 69 -5.46 -6.23 -22.71
CA GLU A 69 -6.04 -7.58 -22.91
C GLU A 69 -7.23 -7.56 -23.88
N LYS A 70 -7.92 -6.42 -24.03
CA LYS A 70 -9.06 -6.31 -24.94
C LYS A 70 -8.58 -6.39 -26.39
N THR A 71 -9.09 -7.39 -27.10
CA THR A 71 -8.74 -7.66 -28.50
C THR A 71 -9.05 -6.46 -29.39
N SER A 72 -8.04 -5.99 -30.12
CA SER A 72 -8.24 -5.10 -31.27
C SER A 72 -8.27 -5.96 -32.53
N MET A 73 -9.24 -5.71 -33.43
CA MET A 73 -9.42 -6.47 -34.67
C MET A 73 -8.19 -6.52 -35.58
N TYR A 74 -7.20 -5.66 -35.37
CA TYR A 74 -6.03 -5.49 -36.23
C TYR A 74 -4.71 -5.98 -35.60
N LEU A 75 -4.74 -6.64 -34.44
CA LEU A 75 -3.54 -7.10 -33.73
C LEU A 75 -3.51 -8.63 -33.64
N THR A 76 -2.34 -9.22 -33.93
CA THR A 76 -2.08 -10.63 -33.63
C THR A 76 -1.98 -10.84 -32.12
N ASN A 77 -2.12 -12.08 -31.66
CA ASN A 77 -1.95 -12.40 -30.24
C ASN A 77 -0.53 -12.09 -29.74
N HIS A 78 0.48 -12.19 -30.61
CA HIS A 78 1.85 -11.72 -30.33
C HIS A 78 1.91 -10.21 -30.13
N GLY A 79 1.22 -9.42 -30.96
CA GLY A 79 1.12 -7.98 -30.78
C GLY A 79 0.46 -7.58 -29.46
N ILE A 80 -0.57 -8.32 -29.03
CA ILE A 80 -1.19 -8.16 -27.70
C ILE A 80 -0.16 -8.51 -26.61
N PHE A 81 0.54 -9.63 -26.75
CA PHE A 81 1.57 -10.06 -25.80
C PHE A 81 2.65 -9.01 -25.59
N LEU A 82 3.18 -8.39 -26.65
CA LEU A 82 4.19 -7.33 -26.53
C LEU A 82 3.68 -6.13 -25.72
N LYS A 83 2.42 -5.73 -25.90
CA LYS A 83 1.80 -4.66 -25.10
C LYS A 83 1.69 -5.04 -23.63
N LEU A 84 1.24 -6.26 -23.35
CA LEU A 84 1.12 -6.77 -21.98
C LEU A 84 2.50 -6.86 -21.30
N ARG A 85 3.53 -7.28 -22.03
CA ARG A 85 4.91 -7.34 -21.55
C ARG A 85 5.44 -5.96 -21.21
N ALA A 86 5.20 -4.96 -22.06
CA ALA A 86 5.62 -3.58 -21.78
C ALA A 86 5.01 -3.04 -20.47
N VAL A 87 3.75 -3.38 -20.17
CA VAL A 87 3.10 -2.99 -18.91
C VAL A 87 3.73 -3.72 -17.71
N LEU A 88 4.07 -5.01 -17.85
CA LEU A 88 4.79 -5.76 -16.81
C LEU A 88 6.16 -5.14 -16.52
N ASP A 89 6.92 -4.80 -17.57
CA ASP A 89 8.27 -4.23 -17.43
C ASP A 89 8.21 -2.84 -16.76
N ALA A 90 7.26 -1.98 -17.14
CA ALA A 90 7.04 -0.70 -16.45
C ALA A 90 6.66 -0.87 -14.97
N ALA A 91 5.77 -1.82 -14.65
CA ALA A 91 5.40 -2.12 -13.26
C ALA A 91 6.58 -2.64 -12.45
N LYS A 92 7.46 -3.43 -13.07
CA LYS A 92 8.68 -3.92 -12.44
C LYS A 92 9.64 -2.77 -12.15
N GLU A 93 9.86 -1.87 -13.10
CA GLU A 93 10.72 -0.70 -12.92
C GLU A 93 10.21 0.20 -11.78
N ASP A 94 8.91 0.48 -11.73
CA ASP A 94 8.31 1.29 -10.66
C ASP A 94 8.38 0.59 -9.29
N TYR A 95 8.23 -0.73 -9.27
CA TYR A 95 8.36 -1.54 -8.07
C TYR A 95 9.80 -1.57 -7.55
N GLU A 96 10.76 -1.91 -8.41
CA GLU A 96 12.19 -2.01 -8.07
C GLU A 96 12.79 -0.63 -7.78
N GLY A 97 12.28 0.43 -8.42
CA GLY A 97 12.64 1.82 -8.16
C GLY A 97 12.00 2.42 -6.91
N GLY A 98 11.11 1.70 -6.22
CA GLY A 98 10.49 2.11 -4.96
C GLY A 98 9.32 3.10 -5.10
N TYR A 99 8.93 3.49 -6.33
CA TYR A 99 7.86 4.46 -6.59
C TYR A 99 6.49 3.99 -6.05
N LEU A 100 6.23 2.68 -6.08
CA LEU A 100 4.98 2.12 -5.54
C LEU A 100 4.88 2.24 -4.01
N ASN A 101 6.01 2.15 -3.30
CA ASN A 101 6.03 2.37 -1.86
C ASN A 101 5.79 3.85 -1.53
N SER A 102 6.41 4.76 -2.27
CA SER A 102 6.18 6.20 -2.13
C SER A 102 4.71 6.56 -2.37
N LEU A 103 4.08 5.98 -3.39
CA LEU A 103 2.65 6.19 -3.65
C LEU A 103 1.77 5.67 -2.50
N LYS A 104 2.07 4.48 -1.97
CA LYS A 104 1.36 3.92 -0.80
C LYS A 104 1.48 4.87 0.41
N LEU A 105 2.67 5.39 0.68
CA LEU A 105 2.91 6.32 1.79
C LEU A 105 2.14 7.63 1.61
N LEU A 106 2.08 8.19 0.39
CA LEU A 106 1.31 9.40 0.09
C LEU A 106 -0.19 9.20 0.32
N VAL A 107 -0.75 8.10 -0.19
CA VAL A 107 -2.18 7.78 0.01
C VAL A 107 -2.49 7.57 1.49
N GLN A 108 -1.59 6.92 2.24
CA GLN A 108 -1.75 6.76 3.69
C GLN A 108 -1.74 8.10 4.43
N ALA A 109 -0.82 9.00 4.06
CA ALA A 109 -0.76 10.33 4.65
C ALA A 109 -2.05 11.10 4.41
N GLU A 110 -2.59 11.09 3.18
CA GLU A 110 -3.84 11.75 2.83
C GLU A 110 -5.04 11.20 3.62
N VAL A 111 -5.13 9.87 3.76
CA VAL A 111 -6.18 9.24 4.57
C VAL A 111 -6.04 9.64 6.05
N PHE A 112 -4.83 9.60 6.61
CA PHE A 112 -4.62 9.98 8.01
C PHE A 112 -4.91 11.46 8.26
N ASP A 113 -4.54 12.35 7.35
CA ASP A 113 -4.85 13.78 7.46
C ASP A 113 -6.37 14.02 7.43
N SER A 114 -7.10 13.38 6.52
CA SER A 114 -8.58 13.43 6.47
C SER A 114 -9.24 12.94 7.77
N GLU A 115 -8.75 11.85 8.36
CA GLU A 115 -9.31 11.32 9.62
C GLU A 115 -8.96 12.20 10.83
N LEU A 116 -7.79 12.85 10.84
CA LEU A 116 -7.42 13.83 11.87
C LEU A 116 -8.18 15.15 11.73
N GLU A 117 -8.54 15.53 10.51
CA GLU A 117 -9.46 16.64 10.25
C GLU A 117 -10.85 16.33 10.82
N GLN A 118 -11.40 15.13 10.58
CA GLN A 118 -12.64 14.68 11.21
C GLN A 118 -12.56 14.69 12.75
N ALA A 119 -11.44 14.24 13.33
CA ALA A 119 -11.23 14.32 14.78
C ALA A 119 -11.26 15.78 15.28
N SER A 120 -10.70 16.71 14.50
CA SER A 120 -10.72 18.14 14.80
C SER A 120 -12.13 18.74 14.70
N GLU A 121 -12.92 18.35 13.70
CA GLU A 121 -14.33 18.75 13.55
C GLU A 121 -15.18 18.26 14.72
N LEU A 122 -15.02 16.98 15.11
CA LEU A 122 -15.69 16.40 16.27
C LEU A 122 -15.35 17.17 17.55
N LEU A 123 -14.07 17.51 17.74
CA LEU A 123 -13.61 18.29 18.89
C LEU A 123 -14.25 19.68 18.91
N SER A 124 -14.23 20.39 17.77
CA SER A 124 -14.84 21.72 17.65
C SER A 124 -16.36 21.72 17.87
N SER A 125 -17.00 20.58 17.64
CA SER A 125 -18.43 20.36 17.88
C SER A 125 -18.74 19.91 19.32
N GLY A 126 -17.73 19.82 20.19
CA GLY A 126 -17.87 19.40 21.59
C GLY A 126 -17.90 17.89 21.81
N TYR A 127 -17.72 17.07 20.78
CA TYR A 127 -17.68 15.60 20.89
C TYR A 127 -16.28 15.12 21.28
N VAL A 128 -15.80 15.56 22.45
CA VAL A 128 -14.42 15.33 22.92
C VAL A 128 -14.03 13.83 22.97
N PRO A 129 -14.85 12.91 23.51
CA PRO A 129 -14.48 11.49 23.52
C PRO A 129 -14.43 10.87 22.12
N ALA A 130 -15.31 11.29 21.22
CA ALA A 130 -15.33 10.80 19.85
C ALA A 130 -14.06 11.26 19.12
N ALA A 131 -13.67 12.54 19.26
CA ALA A 131 -12.43 13.07 18.72
C ALA A 131 -11.19 12.30 19.22
N ALA A 132 -11.13 12.01 20.53
CA ALA A 132 -10.03 11.23 21.12
C ALA A 132 -9.96 9.79 20.57
N VAL A 133 -11.11 9.13 20.40
CA VAL A 133 -11.17 7.79 19.79
C VAL A 133 -10.73 7.83 18.33
N THR A 134 -11.21 8.78 17.54
CA THR A 134 -10.85 8.94 16.12
C THR A 134 -9.34 9.17 15.96
N ALA A 135 -8.78 10.16 16.66
CA ALA A 135 -7.33 10.41 16.63
C ALA A 135 -6.50 9.19 17.09
N GLY A 136 -7.02 8.45 18.07
CA GLY A 136 -6.39 7.25 18.58
C GLY A 136 -6.39 6.07 17.59
N VAL A 137 -7.44 5.94 16.77
CA VAL A 137 -7.50 4.97 15.68
C VAL A 137 -6.45 5.28 14.62
N VAL A 138 -6.28 6.57 14.26
CA VAL A 138 -5.24 7.00 13.32
C VAL A 138 -3.84 6.68 13.86
N LEU A 139 -3.58 6.94 15.15
CA LEU A 139 -2.32 6.56 15.80
C LEU A 139 -2.06 5.05 15.73
N GLU A 140 -3.06 4.23 16.06
CA GLU A 140 -2.92 2.76 16.03
C GLU A 140 -2.65 2.25 14.59
N ALA A 141 -3.35 2.80 13.60
CA ALA A 141 -3.13 2.48 12.19
C ALA A 141 -1.71 2.83 11.73
N GLY A 142 -1.21 4.01 12.10
CA GLY A 142 0.15 4.43 11.81
C GLY A 142 1.21 3.52 12.44
N LEU A 143 1.05 3.15 13.72
CA LEU A 143 1.97 2.22 14.39
C LEU A 143 1.94 0.82 13.77
N ARG A 144 0.75 0.35 13.37
CA ARG A 144 0.61 -0.93 12.66
C ARG A 144 1.40 -0.93 11.36
N GLU A 145 1.32 0.14 10.58
CA GLU A 145 2.08 0.26 9.34
C GLU A 145 3.59 0.35 9.60
N MET A 146 4.03 1.08 10.63
CA MET A 146 5.44 1.08 11.04
C MET A 146 5.92 -0.34 11.43
N CYS A 147 5.09 -1.14 12.10
CA CYS A 147 5.42 -2.54 12.38
C CYS A 147 5.56 -3.35 11.09
N VAL A 148 4.66 -3.18 10.11
CA VAL A 148 4.73 -3.88 8.82
C VAL A 148 6.02 -3.54 8.09
N ASP A 149 6.38 -2.26 8.02
CA ASP A 149 7.59 -1.79 7.33
C ASP A 149 8.87 -2.36 7.97
N ASN A 150 8.88 -2.50 9.30
CA ASN A 150 10.02 -3.02 10.07
C ASN A 150 9.93 -4.54 10.31
N ALA A 151 9.01 -5.24 9.65
CA ALA A 151 8.78 -6.68 9.81
C ALA A 151 8.57 -7.13 11.28
N LEU A 152 7.90 -6.30 12.08
CA LEU A 152 7.55 -6.56 13.47
C LEU A 152 6.12 -7.14 13.60
N PRO A 153 5.85 -7.92 14.66
CA PRO A 153 4.52 -8.49 14.88
C PRO A 153 3.49 -7.40 15.20
N ILE A 154 2.32 -7.51 14.58
CA ILE A 154 1.18 -6.63 14.86
C ILE A 154 0.46 -7.11 16.12
N GLY A 155 0.12 -6.19 17.01
CA GLY A 155 -0.52 -6.50 18.29
C GLY A 155 -1.31 -5.32 18.86
N LYS A 156 -1.46 -5.29 20.18
CA LYS A 156 -2.04 -4.13 20.89
C LYS A 156 -1.13 -2.92 20.75
N LEU A 157 -1.70 -1.71 20.78
CA LEU A 157 -1.00 -0.43 20.66
C LEU A 157 0.26 -0.37 21.55
N ASP A 158 0.15 -0.67 22.85
CA ASP A 158 1.29 -0.61 23.78
C ASP A 158 2.42 -1.57 23.41
N LYS A 159 2.07 -2.76 22.90
CA LYS A 159 3.05 -3.74 22.46
C LYS A 159 3.74 -3.27 21.19
N MET A 160 2.98 -2.79 20.21
CA MET A 160 3.54 -2.22 18.98
C MET A 160 4.47 -1.04 19.30
N ASN A 161 4.07 -0.15 20.21
CA ASN A 161 4.90 0.98 20.65
C ASN A 161 6.23 0.51 21.27
N ALA A 162 6.18 -0.49 22.15
CA ALA A 162 7.37 -1.06 22.77
C ALA A 162 8.28 -1.78 21.76
N ASP A 163 7.71 -2.55 20.84
CA ASP A 163 8.46 -3.31 19.84
C ASP A 163 9.16 -2.36 18.84
N LEU A 164 8.48 -1.28 18.41
CA LEU A 164 9.05 -0.25 17.54
C LEU A 164 10.18 0.53 18.21
N ALA A 165 10.01 0.94 19.47
CA ALA A 165 11.08 1.60 20.22
C ALA A 165 12.29 0.67 20.45
N LYS A 166 12.04 -0.62 20.68
CA LYS A 166 13.09 -1.64 20.84
C LYS A 166 13.85 -1.92 19.54
N ALA A 167 13.19 -1.77 18.40
CA ALA A 167 13.80 -1.84 17.08
C ALA A 167 14.45 -0.52 16.63
N ASP A 168 14.60 0.45 17.54
CA ASP A 168 15.19 1.78 17.28
C ASP A 168 14.49 2.57 16.15
N VAL A 169 13.22 2.28 15.85
CA VAL A 169 12.42 3.06 14.88
C VAL A 169 12.20 4.49 15.38
N TYR A 170 12.06 4.65 16.69
CA TYR A 170 12.09 5.94 17.36
C TYR A 170 12.65 5.81 18.78
N ASN A 171 13.07 6.96 19.32
CA ASN A 171 13.69 7.00 20.64
C ASN A 171 12.69 6.84 21.79
N LYS A 172 13.21 6.65 23.01
CA LYS A 172 12.42 6.52 24.25
C LYS A 172 11.52 7.73 24.57
N LEU A 173 11.84 8.92 24.07
CA LEU A 173 11.01 10.10 24.29
C LEU A 173 9.69 9.96 23.51
N VAL A 174 9.78 9.60 22.23
CA VAL A 174 8.62 9.34 21.37
C VAL A 174 7.80 8.18 21.90
N GLN A 175 8.45 7.12 22.39
CA GLN A 175 7.75 5.99 23.03
C GLN A 175 6.84 6.44 24.18
N LYS A 176 7.35 7.29 25.08
CA LYS A 176 6.59 7.83 26.21
C LYS A 176 5.45 8.75 25.77
N GLN A 177 5.68 9.54 24.73
CA GLN A 177 4.62 10.38 24.14
C GLN A 177 3.48 9.51 23.63
N ILE A 178 3.79 8.48 22.82
CA ILE A 178 2.79 7.54 22.29
C ILE A 178 2.03 6.84 23.42
N THR A 179 2.70 6.45 24.51
CA THR A 179 2.03 5.87 25.69
C THR A 179 0.99 6.83 26.28
N ALA A 180 1.33 8.11 26.45
CA ALA A 180 0.39 9.11 26.95
C ALA A 180 -0.82 9.29 26.01
N LEU A 181 -0.60 9.29 24.70
CA LEU A 181 -1.70 9.36 23.71
C LEU A 181 -2.59 8.12 23.75
N ALA A 182 -2.00 6.94 23.94
CA ALA A 182 -2.73 5.68 24.09
C ALA A 182 -3.62 5.68 25.35
N ASP A 183 -3.14 6.27 26.44
CA ASP A 183 -3.92 6.40 27.68
C ASP A 183 -5.14 7.32 27.52
N ILE A 184 -5.02 8.41 26.76
CA ILE A 184 -6.15 9.30 26.41
C ILE A 184 -7.19 8.52 25.60
N ARG A 185 -6.75 7.84 24.53
CA ARG A 185 -7.61 7.00 23.69
C ARG A 185 -8.33 5.93 24.51
N ASN A 186 -7.61 5.22 25.37
CA ASN A 186 -8.16 4.14 26.19
C ASN A 186 -9.19 4.69 27.18
N SER A 187 -8.90 5.83 27.81
CA SER A 187 -9.84 6.50 28.70
C SER A 187 -11.12 6.88 27.97
N ALA A 188 -11.02 7.46 26.76
CA ALA A 188 -12.17 7.79 25.93
C ALA A 188 -12.98 6.55 25.53
N ALA A 189 -12.32 5.49 25.06
CA ALA A 189 -12.97 4.25 24.63
C ALA A 189 -13.68 3.48 25.77
N HIS A 190 -13.24 3.67 27.02
CA HIS A 190 -13.80 3.02 28.21
C HIS A 190 -14.71 3.93 29.04
N GLY A 191 -15.02 5.14 28.58
CA GLY A 191 -15.96 6.05 29.25
C GLY A 191 -15.40 6.84 30.43
N HIS A 192 -14.07 6.90 30.58
CA HIS A 192 -13.38 7.65 31.64
C HIS A 192 -13.08 9.09 31.22
N TYR A 193 -14.13 9.87 30.97
CA TYR A 193 -14.03 11.23 30.40
C TYR A 193 -13.46 12.27 31.37
N ASP A 194 -13.36 11.94 32.67
CA ASP A 194 -12.76 12.76 33.71
C ASP A 194 -11.21 12.74 33.69
N ARG A 195 -10.61 11.84 32.90
CA ARG A 195 -9.15 11.62 32.86
C ARG A 195 -8.40 12.44 31.82
N PHE A 196 -9.11 13.19 30.99
CA PHE A 196 -8.52 14.02 29.94
C PHE A 196 -9.39 15.25 29.69
N SER A 197 -8.77 16.32 29.25
CA SER A 197 -9.43 17.56 28.87
C SER A 197 -9.56 17.70 27.36
N GLU A 198 -10.40 18.64 26.91
CA GLU A 198 -10.47 19.05 25.51
C GLU A 198 -9.10 19.49 24.97
N THR A 199 -8.31 20.20 25.79
CA THR A 199 -6.94 20.61 25.46
C THR A 199 -6.01 19.41 25.25
N ASP A 200 -6.15 18.36 26.06
CA ASP A 200 -5.35 17.14 25.90
C ASP A 200 -5.68 16.45 24.57
N VAL A 201 -6.95 16.44 24.15
CA VAL A 201 -7.37 15.88 22.86
C VAL A 201 -6.91 16.76 21.69
N ALA A 202 -6.98 18.09 21.82
CA ALA A 202 -6.43 19.01 20.83
C ALA A 202 -4.92 18.79 20.61
N ASN A 203 -4.18 18.59 21.71
CA ASN A 203 -2.75 18.28 21.65
C ASN A 203 -2.49 16.88 21.09
N MET A 204 -3.33 15.89 21.44
CA MET A 204 -3.26 14.54 20.90
C MET A 204 -3.36 14.56 19.37
N ILE A 205 -4.34 15.26 18.78
CA ILE A 205 -4.49 15.35 17.32
C ILE A 205 -3.21 15.87 16.67
N LYS A 206 -2.64 16.95 17.20
CA LYS A 206 -1.40 17.57 16.68
C LYS A 206 -0.19 16.64 16.81
N GLU A 207 -0.04 15.97 17.96
CA GLU A 207 1.09 15.06 18.18
C GLU A 207 0.96 13.78 17.34
N VAL A 208 -0.25 13.25 17.14
CA VAL A 208 -0.47 12.13 16.20
C VAL A 208 -0.04 12.55 14.79
N GLN A 209 -0.48 13.72 14.31
CA GLN A 209 -0.05 14.22 13.00
C GLN A 209 1.48 14.33 12.88
N ARG A 210 2.13 14.89 13.91
CA ARG A 210 3.59 15.03 13.96
C ARG A 210 4.32 13.68 13.93
N ILE A 211 3.85 12.70 14.70
CA ILE A 211 4.45 11.36 14.76
C ILE A 211 4.36 10.69 13.39
N LEU A 212 3.24 10.83 12.69
CA LEU A 212 3.02 10.21 11.39
C LEU A 212 3.77 10.93 10.26
N ALA A 213 3.91 12.25 10.32
CA ALA A 213 4.70 13.02 9.35
C ALA A 213 6.18 12.59 9.38
N ASN A 214 6.75 12.36 10.58
CA ASN A 214 8.14 11.93 10.76
C ASN A 214 8.41 10.48 10.32
N ARG A 215 7.40 9.72 9.89
CA ARG A 215 7.58 8.40 9.26
C ARG A 215 8.13 8.49 7.84
N THR A 216 7.97 9.64 7.18
CA THR A 216 8.23 9.82 5.74
C THR A 216 9.69 10.15 5.41
N THR A 217 10.53 10.39 6.42
CA THR A 217 11.97 10.66 6.31
C THR A 217 12.79 9.49 6.81
#